data_AF-A0A1V9WZE5-F1
#
_entry.id   AF-A0A1V9WZE5-F1
#
_cell.length_a   1.000
_cell.length_b   1.000
_cell.length_c   1.000
_cell.angle_alpha   90.00
_cell.angle_beta   90.00
_cell.angle_gamma   90.00
#
_symmetry.space_group_name_H-M   'P 1'
#
loop_
_entity.id
_entity.type
_entity.pdbx_description
1 polymer ?
#
loop_
_entity_poly.entity_id
_entity_poly.type
_entity_poly.pdbx_seq_one_letter_code
_entity_poly.pdbx_strand_id
1 'polypeptide(L)'
;VREFLDDSDESLGLFANFKGPYYILEVEAHNEYLIACSEMGFFVSATGRRSRVGDISVNGSILSLEMCQRSLFLCDDDHIQVCMVMPAGQHNDLRLVETLHARGIRLLGRARASDAIYVSWTWKDVRCISKIFAFPVDSSSYSDLSVGTGGEFSFTSSLEENLERYNESGDIIHDNL
;
A
#
# COMPACT_ATOMS: atom_id res chain seq x y z
N VAL A 1 -18.21 -10.02 -0.83
CA VAL A 1 -18.53 -8.58 -0.64
C VAL A 1 -20.01 -8.37 -0.38
N ARG A 2 -20.93 -8.64 -1.33
CA ARG A 2 -22.38 -8.49 -1.07
C ARG A 2 -22.88 -9.30 0.13
N GLU A 3 -22.39 -10.53 0.31
CA GLU A 3 -22.70 -11.37 1.48
C GLU A 3 -21.99 -10.92 2.78
N PHE A 4 -20.97 -10.07 2.66
CA PHE A 4 -20.22 -9.55 3.81
C PHE A 4 -20.78 -8.21 4.31
N LEU A 5 -21.44 -7.45 3.44
CA LEU A 5 -22.02 -6.15 3.77
C LEU A 5 -23.42 -6.32 4.38
N ASP A 6 -23.72 -5.52 5.39
CA ASP A 6 -25.07 -5.44 5.98
C ASP A 6 -26.00 -4.71 4.99
N ASP A 7 -27.01 -5.41 4.48
CA ASP A 7 -27.95 -4.88 3.49
C ASP A 7 -28.93 -3.85 4.08
N SER A 8 -29.02 -3.78 5.41
CA SER A 8 -29.79 -2.75 6.12
C SER A 8 -29.02 -1.43 6.29
N ASP A 9 -27.72 -1.40 5.96
CA ASP A 9 -26.92 -0.20 6.03
C ASP A 9 -27.08 0.68 4.79
N GLU A 10 -28.03 1.61 4.87
CA GLU A 10 -28.35 2.56 3.79
C GLU A 10 -27.14 3.40 3.34
N SER A 11 -26.14 3.60 4.22
CA SER A 11 -24.93 4.36 3.89
C SER A 11 -24.04 3.69 2.85
N LEU A 12 -24.25 2.39 2.60
CA LEU A 12 -23.56 1.60 1.58
C LEU A 12 -24.32 1.56 0.24
N GLY A 13 -25.50 2.19 0.14
CA GLY A 13 -26.39 2.09 -1.03
C GLY A 13 -25.75 2.54 -2.35
N LEU A 14 -24.84 3.52 -2.32
CA LEU A 14 -24.09 3.95 -3.52
C LEU A 14 -23.12 2.88 -4.02
N PHE A 15 -22.60 2.04 -3.13
CA PHE A 15 -21.62 1.03 -3.46
C PHE A 15 -22.18 -0.11 -4.32
N ALA A 16 -23.49 -0.35 -4.23
CA ALA A 16 -24.18 -1.39 -5.00
C ALA A 16 -24.07 -1.20 -6.53
N ASN A 17 -23.71 0.01 -6.98
CA ASN A 17 -23.61 0.36 -8.40
C ASN A 17 -22.24 0.06 -9.03
N PHE A 18 -21.18 -0.11 -8.23
CA PHE A 18 -19.85 -0.36 -8.79
C PHE A 18 -19.72 -1.78 -9.30
N LYS A 19 -18.94 -1.96 -10.36
CA LYS A 19 -18.60 -3.28 -10.90
C LYS A 19 -17.20 -3.63 -10.44
N GLY A 20 -17.01 -4.89 -10.04
CA GLY A 20 -15.72 -5.38 -9.53
C GLY A 20 -14.58 -5.30 -10.56
N PRO A 21 -13.36 -5.68 -10.16
CA PRO A 21 -13.05 -6.48 -8.96
C PRO A 21 -13.11 -5.67 -7.66
N TYR A 22 -13.47 -6.37 -6.58
CA TYR A 22 -13.44 -5.83 -5.22
C TYR A 22 -12.39 -6.54 -4.41
N TYR A 23 -11.78 -5.79 -3.50
CA TYR A 23 -10.78 -6.25 -2.56
C TYR A 23 -11.32 -6.04 -1.16
N ILE A 24 -11.09 -7.01 -0.29
CA ILE A 24 -11.39 -6.92 1.14
C ILE A 24 -10.05 -7.13 1.86
N LEU A 25 -9.68 -6.16 2.69
CA LEU A 25 -8.43 -6.18 3.44
C LEU A 25 -8.74 -5.93 4.91
N GLU A 26 -8.25 -6.79 5.79
CA GLU A 26 -8.34 -6.57 7.24
C GLU A 26 -7.37 -5.46 7.65
N VAL A 27 -7.89 -4.43 8.30
CA VAL A 27 -7.14 -3.23 8.71
C VAL A 27 -6.88 -3.27 10.22
N GLU A 28 -7.90 -3.65 10.98
CA GLU A 28 -7.79 -3.93 12.40
C GLU A 28 -8.32 -5.34 12.65
N ALA A 29 -7.50 -6.18 13.28
CA ALA A 29 -7.79 -7.60 13.46
C ALA A 29 -9.18 -7.82 14.08
N HIS A 30 -10.04 -8.53 13.35
CA HIS A 30 -11.40 -8.88 13.74
C HIS A 30 -12.34 -7.70 14.04
N ASN A 31 -11.93 -6.46 13.75
CA ASN A 31 -12.72 -5.28 14.07
C ASN A 31 -13.08 -4.47 12.83
N GLU A 32 -12.12 -4.24 11.93
CA GLU A 32 -12.31 -3.34 10.79
C GLU A 32 -11.64 -3.84 9.51
N TYR A 33 -12.36 -3.67 8.40
CA TYR A 33 -11.98 -4.09 7.07
C TYR A 33 -12.09 -2.90 6.11
N LEU A 34 -11.12 -2.77 5.22
CA LEU A 34 -11.21 -1.93 4.03
C LEU A 34 -11.82 -2.74 2.89
N ILE A 35 -12.87 -2.22 2.29
CA ILE A 35 -13.40 -2.70 1.03
C ILE A 35 -13.05 -1.67 -0.03
N ALA A 36 -12.44 -2.11 -1.14
CA ALA A 36 -12.04 -1.22 -2.22
C ALA A 36 -12.26 -1.84 -3.60
N CYS A 37 -12.50 -1.00 -4.60
CA CYS A 37 -12.48 -1.30 -6.03
C CYS A 37 -11.70 -0.19 -6.75
N SER A 38 -11.60 -0.27 -8.09
CA SER A 38 -10.88 0.72 -8.91
C SER A 38 -11.40 2.15 -8.82
N GLU A 39 -12.61 2.36 -8.30
CA GLU A 39 -13.24 3.68 -8.24
C GLU A 39 -13.25 4.26 -6.82
N MET A 40 -13.38 3.40 -5.81
CA MET A 40 -13.50 3.85 -4.42
C MET A 40 -13.13 2.77 -3.41
N GLY A 41 -12.93 3.18 -2.16
CA GLY A 41 -12.96 2.29 -1.02
C GLY A 41 -13.65 2.91 0.19
N PHE A 42 -13.94 2.09 1.20
CA PHE A 42 -14.54 2.52 2.46
C PHE A 42 -14.25 1.47 3.54
N PHE A 43 -14.33 1.91 4.79
CA PHE A 43 -14.13 1.03 5.94
C PHE A 43 -15.45 0.50 6.46
N VAL A 44 -15.45 -0.79 6.82
CA VAL A 44 -16.57 -1.46 7.46
C VAL A 44 -16.11 -2.22 8.70
N SER A 45 -17.00 -2.39 9.65
CA SER A 45 -16.79 -3.23 10.81
C SER A 45 -16.85 -4.72 10.43
N ALA A 46 -16.50 -5.59 11.39
CA ALA A 46 -16.70 -7.03 11.27
C ALA A 46 -18.16 -7.46 11.04
N THR A 47 -19.14 -6.58 11.33
CA THR A 47 -20.56 -6.84 11.05
C THR A 47 -20.98 -6.39 9.65
N GLY A 48 -20.05 -5.93 8.81
CA GLY A 48 -20.37 -5.49 7.45
C GLY A 48 -20.99 -4.11 7.35
N ARG A 49 -21.04 -3.36 8.45
CA ARG A 49 -21.61 -2.01 8.51
C ARG A 49 -20.53 -0.96 8.34
N ARG A 50 -20.87 0.20 7.79
CA ARG A 50 -19.92 1.29 7.61
C ARG A 50 -19.34 1.74 8.96
N SER A 51 -18.03 1.64 9.10
CA SER A 51 -17.33 2.01 10.34
C SER A 51 -16.84 3.46 10.32
N ARG A 52 -16.62 4.02 9.13
CA ARG A 52 -16.11 5.38 8.95
C ARG A 52 -16.87 6.16 7.89
N VAL A 53 -17.01 7.47 8.10
CA VAL A 53 -17.85 8.34 7.26
C VAL A 53 -17.22 8.59 5.89
N GLY A 54 -15.89 8.69 5.79
CA GLY A 54 -15.21 9.05 4.54
C GLY A 54 -15.16 7.91 3.54
N ASP A 55 -15.44 8.22 2.26
CA ASP A 55 -15.03 7.38 1.14
C ASP A 55 -13.56 7.65 0.82
N ILE A 56 -12.85 6.61 0.39
CA ILE A 56 -11.49 6.69 -0.11
C ILE A 56 -11.55 6.79 -1.62
N SER A 57 -11.00 7.87 -2.18
CA SER A 57 -10.73 7.95 -3.61
C SER A 57 -9.56 7.04 -3.95
N VAL A 58 -9.80 6.01 -4.75
CA VAL A 58 -8.73 5.19 -5.30
C VAL A 58 -8.43 5.68 -6.70
N ASN A 59 -7.24 6.24 -6.89
CA ASN A 59 -6.84 6.77 -8.18
C ASN A 59 -6.17 5.67 -9.01
N GLY A 60 -6.97 4.88 -9.73
CA GLY A 60 -6.48 3.92 -10.71
C GLY A 60 -6.98 2.49 -10.52
N SER A 61 -6.45 1.57 -11.33
CA SER A 61 -6.78 0.15 -11.23
C SER A 61 -6.05 -0.51 -10.07
N ILE A 62 -6.77 -1.04 -9.10
CA ILE A 62 -6.16 -1.86 -8.04
C ILE A 62 -5.83 -3.24 -8.61
N LEU A 63 -4.54 -3.63 -8.58
CA LEU A 63 -4.11 -5.00 -8.83
C LEU A 63 -3.92 -5.78 -7.54
N SER A 64 -3.41 -5.13 -6.50
CA SER A 64 -3.24 -5.73 -5.18
C SER A 64 -3.27 -4.69 -4.08
N LEU A 65 -3.75 -5.09 -2.90
CA LEU A 65 -3.71 -4.32 -1.68
C LEU A 65 -3.00 -5.14 -0.60
N GLU A 66 -2.20 -4.48 0.23
CA GLU A 66 -1.60 -5.11 1.41
C GLU A 66 -1.46 -4.09 2.54
N MET A 67 -1.58 -4.58 3.77
CA MET A 67 -1.49 -3.77 4.98
C MET A 67 -0.27 -4.21 5.79
N CYS A 68 0.59 -3.28 6.17
CA CYS A 68 1.62 -3.49 7.18
C CYS A 68 1.51 -2.41 8.25
N GLN A 69 1.26 -2.80 9.50
CA GLN A 69 0.91 -1.87 10.58
C GLN A 69 -0.24 -0.95 10.16
N ARG A 70 0.04 0.35 9.95
CA ARG A 70 -0.91 1.36 9.46
C ARG A 70 -0.62 1.84 8.03
N SER A 71 0.36 1.23 7.36
CA SER A 71 0.66 1.49 5.95
C SER A 71 -0.14 0.57 5.04
N LEU A 72 -1.02 1.18 4.25
CA LEU A 72 -1.72 0.57 3.15
C LEU A 72 -0.90 0.75 1.87
N PHE A 73 -0.59 -0.36 1.21
CA PHE A 73 0.04 -0.38 -0.10
C PHE A 73 -1.02 -0.69 -1.15
N LEU A 74 -1.24 0.24 -2.09
CA LEU A 74 -2.08 0.02 -3.25
C LEU A 74 -1.19 -0.07 -4.48
N CYS A 75 -1.14 -1.24 -5.10
CA CYS A 75 -0.34 -1.46 -6.30
C CYS A 75 -1.25 -1.49 -7.53
N ASP A 76 -0.87 -0.71 -8.53
CA ASP A 76 -1.34 -0.85 -9.91
C ASP A 76 -0.19 -1.33 -10.82
N ASP A 77 -0.35 -1.27 -12.14
CA ASP A 77 0.70 -1.74 -13.07
C ASP A 77 1.97 -0.88 -13.05
N ASP A 78 1.83 0.41 -12.75
CA ASP A 78 2.85 1.45 -12.89
C ASP A 78 3.18 2.21 -11.59
N HIS A 79 2.37 2.02 -10.54
CA HIS A 79 2.46 2.73 -9.28
C HIS A 79 2.29 1.84 -8.05
N ILE A 80 2.98 2.22 -6.98
CA ILE A 80 2.66 1.81 -5.60
C ILE A 80 2.30 3.08 -4.84
N GLN A 81 1.03 3.25 -4.53
CA GLN A 81 0.59 4.29 -3.60
C GLN A 81 0.74 3.76 -2.19
N VAL A 82 1.47 4.50 -1.36
CA VAL A 82 1.63 4.19 0.05
C VAL A 82 0.84 5.20 0.85
N CYS A 83 -0.18 4.69 1.54
CA CYS A 83 -1.11 5.48 2.31
C CYS A 83 -1.02 5.11 3.78
N MET A 84 -1.21 6.07 4.67
CA MET A 84 -1.35 5.86 6.09
C MET A 84 -2.84 5.82 6.44
N VAL A 85 -3.29 4.69 6.99
CA VAL A 85 -4.63 4.57 7.55
C VAL A 85 -4.65 5.27 8.90
N MET A 86 -5.47 6.31 9.04
CA MET A 86 -5.63 7.03 10.30
C MET A 86 -6.45 6.20 11.30
N PRO A 87 -6.32 6.39 12.63
CA PRO A 87 -7.18 5.72 13.59
C PRO A 87 -8.63 6.18 13.39
N ALA A 88 -9.59 5.31 13.70
CA ALA A 88 -11.00 5.67 13.64
C ALA A 88 -11.30 6.93 14.49
N GLY A 89 -12.16 7.80 13.96
CA GLY A 89 -12.56 9.05 14.63
C GLY A 89 -11.61 10.24 14.41
N GLN A 90 -10.50 10.07 13.68
CA GLN A 90 -9.67 11.19 13.22
C GLN A 90 -10.17 11.76 11.88
N HIS A 91 -9.80 13.00 11.58
CA HIS A 91 -10.08 13.61 10.28
C HIS A 91 -9.20 12.96 9.19
N ASN A 92 -9.77 12.68 8.02
CA ASN A 92 -9.14 11.99 6.88
C ASN A 92 -8.71 10.54 7.19
N ASP A 93 -9.62 9.59 6.95
CA ASP A 93 -9.39 8.17 7.23
C ASP A 93 -8.15 7.57 6.53
N LEU A 94 -7.76 8.14 5.40
CA LEU A 94 -6.58 7.75 4.64
C LEU A 94 -5.76 8.98 4.23
N ARG A 95 -4.46 8.96 4.50
CA ARG A 95 -3.50 9.98 4.06
C ARG A 95 -2.52 9.37 3.07
N LEU A 96 -2.48 9.89 1.84
CA LEU A 96 -1.41 9.55 0.91
C LEU A 96 -0.07 10.06 1.48
N VAL A 97 0.90 9.16 1.59
CA VAL A 97 2.26 9.50 2.05
C VAL A 97 3.17 9.65 0.87
N GLU A 98 3.15 8.67 -0.04
CA GLU A 98 4.05 8.63 -1.19
C GLU A 98 3.44 7.83 -2.35
N THR A 99 3.90 8.12 -3.56
CA THR A 99 3.63 7.31 -4.76
C THR A 99 4.96 6.91 -5.39
N LEU A 100 5.22 5.62 -5.46
CA LEU A 100 6.40 5.06 -6.12
C LEU A 100 6.03 4.71 -7.56
N HIS A 101 6.90 5.06 -8.51
CA HIS A 101 6.69 4.81 -9.94
C HIS A 101 7.62 3.69 -10.41
N ALA A 102 7.06 2.60 -10.92
CA ALA A 102 7.83 1.49 -11.49
C ALA A 102 6.93 0.68 -12.44
N ARG A 103 7.49 0.10 -13.51
CA ARG A 103 6.68 -0.64 -14.48
C ARG A 103 6.50 -2.10 -14.11
N GLY A 104 5.33 -2.65 -14.42
CA GLY A 104 5.03 -4.07 -14.32
C GLY A 104 5.11 -4.58 -12.88
N ILE A 105 4.62 -3.78 -11.93
CA ILE A 105 4.66 -4.08 -10.50
C ILE A 105 3.79 -5.30 -10.18
N ARG A 106 4.31 -6.26 -9.42
CA ARG A 106 3.54 -7.37 -8.85
C ARG A 106 3.91 -7.56 -7.38
N LEU A 107 2.90 -7.61 -6.52
CA LEU A 107 3.08 -7.96 -5.12
C LEU A 107 3.49 -9.45 -5.02
N LEU A 108 4.60 -9.72 -4.35
CA LEU A 108 5.10 -11.06 -4.09
C LEU A 108 4.67 -11.59 -2.72
N GLY A 109 4.46 -10.69 -1.75
CA GLY A 109 3.93 -11.01 -0.44
C GLY A 109 4.42 -10.09 0.67
N ARG A 110 3.92 -10.34 1.89
CA ARG A 110 4.23 -9.56 3.10
C ARG A 110 5.31 -10.23 3.95
N ALA A 111 6.30 -9.44 4.38
CA ALA A 111 7.31 -9.80 5.35
C ALA A 111 6.81 -9.53 6.78
N ARG A 112 6.16 -10.52 7.41
CA ARG A 112 5.54 -10.38 8.74
C ARG A 112 6.53 -9.93 9.85
N ALA A 113 7.79 -10.34 9.76
CA ALA A 113 8.79 -10.04 10.78
C ALA A 113 9.38 -8.62 10.70
N SER A 114 9.14 -7.89 9.62
CA SER A 114 9.81 -6.60 9.37
C SER A 114 8.89 -5.54 8.80
N ASP A 115 7.57 -5.69 9.00
CA ASP A 115 6.53 -4.78 8.52
C ASP A 115 6.82 -4.21 7.14
N ALA A 116 6.97 -5.10 6.16
CA ALA A 116 7.36 -4.74 4.81
C ALA A 116 6.63 -5.61 3.80
N ILE A 117 6.61 -5.17 2.55
CA ILE A 117 6.17 -5.97 1.40
C ILE A 117 7.35 -6.26 0.47
N TYR A 118 7.25 -7.36 -0.25
CA TYR A 118 8.11 -7.68 -1.39
C TYR A 118 7.35 -7.47 -2.68
N VAL A 119 7.97 -6.76 -3.63
CA VAL A 119 7.39 -6.50 -4.94
C VAL A 119 8.39 -6.83 -6.02
N SER A 120 7.92 -7.39 -7.14
CA SER A 120 8.69 -7.45 -8.38
C SER A 120 8.30 -6.31 -9.30
N TRP A 121 9.23 -5.79 -10.08
CA TRP A 121 9.02 -4.74 -11.06
C TRP A 121 10.04 -4.85 -12.18
N THR A 122 9.96 -3.98 -13.19
CA THR A 122 10.85 -4.02 -14.37
C THR A 122 11.69 -2.75 -14.49
N TRP A 123 13.02 -2.91 -14.52
CA TRP A 123 13.99 -1.86 -14.86
C TRP A 123 14.68 -2.22 -16.19
N LYS A 124 14.57 -1.39 -17.24
CA LYS A 124 15.25 -1.59 -18.55
C LYS A 124 15.18 -3.07 -19.01
N ASP A 125 13.97 -3.63 -19.00
CA ASP A 125 13.66 -5.02 -19.37
C ASP A 125 14.19 -6.14 -18.45
N VAL A 126 14.83 -5.78 -17.34
CA VAL A 126 15.25 -6.72 -16.28
C VAL A 126 14.20 -6.75 -15.17
N ARG A 127 13.85 -7.96 -14.71
CA ARG A 127 12.98 -8.12 -13.53
C ARG A 127 13.78 -7.89 -12.25
N CYS A 128 13.31 -6.94 -11.45
CA CYS A 128 13.89 -6.56 -10.16
C CYS A 128 12.95 -6.96 -9.03
N ILE A 129 13.50 -7.16 -7.83
CA ILE A 129 12.72 -7.39 -6.60
C ILE A 129 13.14 -6.34 -5.58
N SER A 130 12.16 -5.65 -4.99
CA SER A 130 12.38 -4.69 -3.92
C SER A 130 11.64 -5.10 -2.66
N LYS A 131 12.22 -4.77 -1.52
CA LYS A 131 11.56 -4.82 -0.21
C LYS A 131 11.20 -3.40 0.20
N ILE A 132 9.92 -3.14 0.46
CA ILE A 132 9.40 -1.81 0.82
C ILE A 132 8.87 -1.88 2.25
N PHE A 133 9.45 -1.08 3.13
CA PHE A 133 9.07 -1.02 4.54
C PHE A 133 7.81 -0.17 4.74
N ALA A 134 6.99 -0.54 5.71
CA ALA A 134 5.91 0.30 6.21
C ALA A 134 6.47 1.58 6.82
N PHE A 135 5.69 2.65 6.73
CA PHE A 135 6.01 3.87 7.44
C PHE A 135 5.95 3.61 8.95
N PRO A 136 6.97 4.01 9.72
CA PRO A 136 6.92 3.92 11.16
C PRO A 136 5.74 4.75 11.65
N VAL A 137 4.86 4.12 12.41
CA VAL A 137 3.83 4.84 13.14
C VAL A 137 4.49 5.34 14.41
N ASP A 138 4.74 6.64 14.52
CA ASP A 138 5.18 7.21 15.79
C ASP A 138 4.14 6.87 16.87
N SER A 139 4.51 5.98 17.79
CA SER A 139 3.69 5.63 18.95
C SER A 139 3.64 6.76 19.99
N SER A 140 4.25 7.90 19.70
CA SER A 140 4.33 9.06 20.57
C SER A 140 4.28 10.34 19.73
N SER A 141 3.12 11.00 19.65
CA SER A 141 2.98 12.47 19.53
C SER A 141 1.50 12.90 19.47
N TYR A 142 0.87 13.06 20.64
CA TYR A 142 0.13 14.29 20.87
C TYR A 142 1.20 15.36 21.16
N SER A 143 1.61 16.11 20.16
CA SER A 143 2.31 17.38 20.39
C SER A 143 2.19 18.28 19.18
N ASP A 144 1.92 19.54 19.50
CA ASP A 144 1.66 20.67 18.64
C ASP A 144 2.34 20.69 17.26
N LEU A 145 1.52 21.04 16.26
CA LEU A 145 1.92 21.72 15.04
C LEU A 145 2.77 22.95 15.40
N SER A 146 4.10 22.82 15.46
CA SER A 146 5.09 23.89 15.17
C SER A 146 6.50 23.61 15.71
N VAL A 147 7.12 22.46 15.42
CA VAL A 147 8.59 22.39 15.49
C VAL A 147 9.10 21.50 14.36
N GLY A 148 9.86 22.11 13.44
CA GLY A 148 10.57 21.40 12.40
C GLY A 148 11.51 20.35 12.99
N THR A 149 11.34 19.12 12.53
CA THR A 149 12.40 18.14 12.45
C THR A 149 12.37 17.60 11.04
N GLY A 150 13.25 18.16 10.21
CA GLY A 150 13.59 17.58 8.93
C GLY A 150 14.22 16.21 9.18
N GLY A 151 13.45 15.17 8.95
CA GLY A 151 13.98 13.91 8.47
C GLY A 151 13.92 13.97 6.96
N GLU A 152 14.93 14.57 6.32
CA GLU A 152 15.21 14.28 4.91
C GLU A 152 15.57 12.79 4.83
N PHE A 153 14.58 11.94 4.53
CA PHE A 153 14.84 10.56 4.17
C PHE A 153 14.90 10.47 2.65
N SER A 154 16.12 10.53 2.13
CA SER A 154 16.48 10.33 0.74
C SER A 154 16.64 8.83 0.48
N PHE A 155 15.87 8.25 -0.44
CA PHE A 155 16.26 6.99 -1.09
C PHE A 155 17.35 7.29 -2.13
N THR A 156 18.56 7.56 -1.67
CA THR A 156 19.77 7.52 -2.49
C THR A 156 20.73 6.54 -1.86
N SER A 157 20.60 5.25 -2.19
CA SER A 157 21.73 4.30 -2.23
C SER A 157 21.28 2.88 -2.57
N SER A 158 20.22 2.32 -1.99
CA SER A 158 20.06 0.85 -2.06
C SER A 158 19.42 0.26 -3.32
N LEU A 159 18.70 1.04 -4.14
CA LEU A 159 18.14 0.54 -5.39
C LEU A 159 19.19 0.54 -6.52
N GLU A 160 20.00 1.59 -6.60
CA GLU A 160 21.04 1.78 -7.61
C GLU A 160 22.34 1.04 -7.25
N GLU A 161 22.81 1.10 -5.99
CA GLU A 161 24.07 0.44 -5.60
C GLU A 161 24.03 -1.09 -5.69
N ASN A 162 22.86 -1.72 -5.57
CA ASN A 162 22.74 -3.17 -5.78
C ASN A 162 22.76 -3.56 -7.26
N LEU A 163 22.39 -2.65 -8.17
CA LEU A 163 22.38 -2.90 -9.61
C LEU A 163 23.76 -2.65 -10.24
N GLU A 164 24.50 -1.66 -9.75
CA GLU A 164 25.86 -1.37 -10.23
C GLU A 164 26.84 -2.51 -9.91
N ARG A 165 26.69 -3.17 -8.75
CA ARG A 165 27.51 -4.36 -8.39
C ARG A 165 27.34 -5.55 -9.34
N TYR A 166 26.17 -5.67 -9.98
CA TYR A 166 25.93 -6.73 -10.98
C TYR A 166 26.56 -6.40 -12.34
N ASN A 167 26.68 -5.11 -12.69
CA ASN A 167 27.37 -4.73 -13.93
C ASN A 167 28.89 -4.87 -13.83
N GLU A 168 29.49 -4.76 -12.64
CA GLU A 168 30.94 -4.93 -12.45
C GLU A 168 31.40 -6.40 -12.39
N SER A 169 30.48 -7.36 -12.26
CA SER A 169 30.79 -8.80 -12.19
C SER A 169 30.46 -9.55 -13.49
N GLY A 170 30.06 -8.84 -14.55
CA GLY A 170 29.75 -9.38 -15.88
C GLY A 170 30.94 -9.51 -16.84
N ASP A 171 32.08 -8.90 -16.53
CA ASP A 171 33.30 -8.99 -17.34
C ASP A 171 34.37 -9.77 -16.56
N ILE A 172 34.46 -11.08 -16.80
CA ILE A 172 35.65 -11.95 -16.91
C ILE A 172 35.13 -13.39 -16.87
N ILE A 173 34.69 -13.90 -18.02
CA ILE A 173 34.97 -15.28 -18.42
C ILE A 173 35.63 -15.17 -19.79
N HIS A 174 36.87 -14.69 -19.79
CA HIS A 174 37.86 -15.23 -20.69
C HIS A 174 38.33 -16.53 -20.05
N ASP A 175 37.96 -17.68 -20.60
CA ASP A 175 38.92 -18.77 -20.65
C ASP A 175 38.64 -19.68 -21.85
N ASN A 176 39.71 -19.83 -22.62
CA ASN A 176 39.84 -20.69 -23.77
C ASN A 176 39.61 -22.15 -23.38
N LEU A 177 38.80 -22.86 -24.16
CA LEU A 177 38.99 -24.27 -24.52
C LEU A 177 38.25 -24.55 -25.83
#